data_AF-A0A947N6G6-F1
#
_entry.id   AF-A0A947N6G6-F1
#
_cell.length_a   1.000
_cell.length_b   1.000
_cell.length_c   1.000
_cell.angle_alpha   90.00
_cell.angle_beta   90.00
_cell.angle_gamma   90.00
#
_symmetry.space_group_name_H-M   'P 1'
#
loop_
_entity.id
_entity.type
_entity.pdbx_description
1 polymer ?
#
loop_
_entity_poly.entity_id
_entity_poly.type
_entity_poly.pdbx_seq_one_letter_code
_entity_poly.pdbx_strand_id
1 'polypeptide(L)'
;MKGLPTDEPDAPFAFLLQCEEPYTAEMIRRRLLEFNVVCEADDRDGVIALPCHASLAPRHVEYIFGAFRGMVNPCYTFVRKDPAETE
;
A
#
# COMPACT_ATOMS: atom_id res chain seq x y z
N MET A 1 15.48 2.13 42.23
CA MET A 1 15.57 3.05 41.08
C MET A 1 14.26 2.96 40.32
N LYS A 2 13.43 4.01 40.33
CA LYS A 2 12.20 4.07 39.54
C LYS A 2 12.62 4.41 38.10
N GLY A 3 12.32 3.52 37.15
CA GLY A 3 12.56 3.77 35.73
C GLY A 3 11.76 4.98 35.28
N LEU A 4 12.39 5.88 34.52
CA LEU A 4 11.69 6.99 33.87
C LEU A 4 10.68 6.41 32.88
N PRO A 5 9.47 7.00 32.76
CA PRO A 5 8.62 6.74 31.61
C PRO A 5 9.38 7.26 30.38
N THR A 6 9.67 6.38 29.44
CA THR A 6 10.14 6.76 28.12
C THR A 6 8.98 7.41 27.39
N ASP A 7 8.99 8.74 27.28
CA ASP A 7 8.17 9.54 26.36
C ASP A 7 8.59 9.25 24.89
N GLU A 8 8.69 7.98 24.51
CA GLU A 8 8.71 7.63 23.09
C GLU A 8 7.27 7.76 22.61
N PRO A 9 6.95 8.69 21.70
CA PRO A 9 5.62 8.73 21.11
C PRO A 9 5.37 7.36 20.49
N ASP A 10 4.25 6.72 20.86
CA ASP A 10 3.84 5.44 20.29
C ASP A 10 4.05 5.51 18.78
N ALA A 11 5.05 4.78 18.28
CA ALA A 11 5.42 4.86 16.89
C ALA A 11 4.16 4.52 16.07
N PRO A 12 3.81 5.32 15.04
CA PRO A 12 2.67 4.99 14.21
C PRO A 12 2.87 3.56 13.70
N PHE A 13 1.91 2.69 14.00
CA PHE A 13 1.95 1.33 13.49
C PHE A 13 1.80 1.43 11.96
N ALA A 14 2.93 1.29 11.28
CA ALA A 14 3.03 1.24 9.84
C ALA A 14 3.38 -0.19 9.44
N PHE A 15 2.71 -0.67 8.40
CA PHE A 15 3.11 -1.92 7.78
C PHE A 15 4.07 -1.61 6.64
N LEU A 16 5.34 -1.96 6.83
CA LEU A 16 6.40 -1.66 5.88
C LEU A 16 6.47 -2.76 4.80
N LEU A 17 6.60 -2.33 3.55
CA LEU A 17 6.82 -3.22 2.41
C LEU A 17 8.10 -2.80 1.68
N GLN A 18 8.95 -3.79 1.42
CA GLN A 18 10.10 -3.64 0.53
C GLN A 18 9.64 -3.74 -0.92
N CYS A 19 10.05 -2.78 -1.75
CA CYS A 19 9.78 -2.79 -3.18
C CYS A 19 10.89 -3.54 -3.91
N GLU A 20 10.52 -4.21 -4.99
CA GLU A 20 11.42 -4.93 -5.89
C GLU A 20 11.19 -4.48 -7.34
N GLU A 21 12.22 -4.54 -8.16
CA GLU A 21 12.13 -4.22 -9.58
C GLU A 21 11.03 -5.07 -10.28
N PRO A 22 10.25 -4.48 -11.20
CA PRO A 22 10.40 -3.15 -11.80
C PRO A 22 9.63 -2.03 -11.05
N TYR A 23 9.15 -2.27 -9.84
CA TYR A 23 8.30 -1.32 -9.11
C TYR A 23 9.11 -0.49 -8.11
N THR A 24 9.14 0.83 -8.29
CA THR A 24 9.72 1.75 -7.29
C THR A 24 8.70 2.12 -6.22
N ALA A 25 9.18 2.54 -5.04
CA ALA A 25 8.33 2.97 -3.93
C ALA A 25 7.42 4.14 -4.34
N GLU A 26 7.94 5.14 -5.06
CA GLU A 26 7.17 6.25 -5.64
C GLU A 26 6.08 5.79 -6.60
N MET A 27 6.39 4.83 -7.49
CA MET A 27 5.40 4.30 -8.44
C MET A 27 4.23 3.66 -7.70
N ILE A 28 4.54 2.86 -6.67
CA ILE A 28 3.53 2.20 -5.86
C ILE A 28 2.71 3.23 -5.07
N ARG A 29 3.35 4.23 -4.45
CA ARG A 29 2.66 5.31 -3.73
C ARG A 29 1.65 6.03 -4.62
N ARG A 30 2.07 6.42 -5.84
CA ARG A 30 1.20 7.10 -6.80
C ARG A 30 0.00 6.25 -7.19
N ARG A 31 0.21 4.95 -7.45
CA ARG A 31 -0.88 4.01 -7.77
C ARG A 31 -1.85 3.85 -6.62
N LEU A 32 -1.36 3.68 -5.38
CA LEU A 32 -2.19 3.53 -4.19
C LEU A 32 -3.03 4.78 -3.91
N LEU A 33 -2.50 5.97 -4.21
CA LEU A 33 -3.23 7.22 -4.10
C LEU A 33 -4.45 7.27 -5.04
N GLU A 34 -4.39 6.65 -6.22
CA GLU A 34 -5.56 6.53 -7.14
C GLU A 34 -6.71 5.73 -6.51
N PHE A 35 -6.39 4.83 -5.57
CA PHE A 35 -7.37 4.09 -4.76
C PHE A 35 -7.69 4.80 -3.43
N ASN A 36 -7.30 6.06 -3.25
CA ASN A 36 -7.42 6.80 -1.99
C ASN A 36 -6.72 6.13 -0.79
N VAL A 37 -5.70 5.30 -1.04
CA VAL A 37 -4.84 4.74 -0.01
C VAL A 37 -3.64 5.68 0.18
N VAL A 38 -3.65 6.43 1.28
CA VAL A 38 -2.55 7.33 1.63
C VAL A 38 -1.46 6.54 2.34
N CYS A 39 -0.24 6.58 1.80
CA CYS A 39 0.94 5.93 2.34
C CYS A 39 2.18 6.81 2.15
N GLU A 40 3.21 6.57 2.96
CA GLU A 40 4.52 7.19 2.78
C GLU A 40 5.44 6.27 1.97
N ALA A 41 6.43 6.85 1.30
CA ALA A 41 7.41 6.12 0.50
C ALA A 41 8.82 6.69 0.71
N ASP A 42 9.79 5.80 0.80
CA ASP A 42 11.21 6.11 0.78
C ASP A 42 11.85 5.44 -0.45
N ASP A 43 12.16 6.23 -1.48
CA ASP A 43 12.80 5.73 -2.69
C ASP A 43 14.28 5.36 -2.50
N ARG A 44 14.94 5.85 -1.45
CA ARG A 44 16.36 5.52 -1.20
C ARG A 44 16.50 4.09 -0.75
N ASP A 45 15.61 3.68 0.15
CA ASP A 45 15.58 2.33 0.71
C ASP A 45 14.58 1.42 -0.05
N GLY A 46 13.80 1.98 -0.97
CA GLY A 46 12.78 1.26 -1.73
C GLY A 46 11.65 0.75 -0.83
N VAL A 47 11.27 1.51 0.19
CA VAL A 47 10.28 1.10 1.20
C VAL A 47 9.01 1.91 1.06
N ILE A 48 7.86 1.28 1.28
CA ILE A 48 6.58 1.97 1.48
C ILE A 48 6.00 1.65 2.86
N ALA A 49 5.39 2.64 3.49
CA ALA A 49 4.75 2.53 4.80
C ALA A 49 3.23 2.62 4.63
N LEU A 50 2.55 1.48 4.78
CA LEU A 50 1.09 1.40 4.70
C LEU A 50 0.44 1.75 6.05
N PRO A 51 -0.73 2.41 6.02
CA PRO A 51 -1.47 2.70 7.24
C PRO A 51 -1.94 1.40 7.89
N CYS A 52 -1.50 1.14 9.13
CA CYS A 52 -1.85 -0.07 9.88
C CYS A 52 -2.04 0.26 11.37
N HIS A 53 -3.05 1.04 11.72
CA HIS A 53 -3.32 1.35 13.13
C HIS A 53 -4.25 0.30 13.78
N ALA A 54 -4.18 0.16 15.11
CA ALA A 54 -4.93 -0.85 15.86
C ALA A 54 -6.46 -0.80 15.69
N SER A 55 -7.01 0.35 15.30
CA SER A 55 -8.44 0.54 15.02
C SER A 55 -8.83 0.35 13.55
N LEU A 56 -7.92 -0.10 12.69
CA LEU A 56 -8.21 -0.33 11.28
C LEU A 56 -9.11 -1.56 11.13
N ALA A 57 -10.35 -1.35 10.68
CA ALA A 57 -11.28 -2.46 10.49
C ALA A 57 -10.77 -3.45 9.41
N PRO A 58 -11.03 -4.76 9.54
CA PRO A 58 -10.55 -5.78 8.60
C PRO A 58 -10.84 -5.48 7.12
N ARG A 59 -12.02 -4.93 6.82
CA ARG A 59 -12.40 -4.52 5.46
C ARG A 59 -11.45 -3.49 4.81
N HIS A 60 -10.82 -2.62 5.59
CA HIS A 60 -9.86 -1.65 5.05
C HIS A 60 -8.53 -2.31 4.74
N VAL A 61 -8.12 -3.29 5.55
CA VAL A 61 -6.97 -4.14 5.24
C VAL A 61 -7.22 -4.87 3.92
N GLU A 62 -8.37 -5.54 3.79
CA GLU A 62 -8.77 -6.22 2.54
C GLU A 62 -8.79 -5.27 1.34
N TYR A 63 -9.28 -4.04 1.52
CA TYR A 63 -9.27 -3.01 0.48
C TYR A 63 -7.86 -2.63 0.04
N ILE A 64 -6.96 -2.37 1.00
CA ILE A 64 -5.54 -2.05 0.72
C ILE A 64 -4.89 -3.22 -0.04
N PHE A 65 -5.07 -4.46 0.41
CA PHE A 65 -4.58 -5.65 -0.30
C PHE A 65 -5.19 -5.78 -1.71
N GLY A 66 -6.47 -5.46 -1.88
CA GLY A 66 -7.14 -5.41 -3.18
C GLY A 66 -6.52 -4.39 -4.13
N ALA A 67 -6.24 -3.18 -3.65
CA ALA A 67 -5.57 -2.13 -4.42
C ALA A 67 -4.17 -2.56 -4.87
N PHE A 68 -3.38 -3.21 -4.00
CA PHE A 68 -2.10 -3.81 -4.38
C PHE A 68 -2.24 -4.85 -5.49
N ARG A 69 -3.21 -5.77 -5.36
CA ARG A 69 -3.45 -6.79 -6.40
C ARG A 69 -3.87 -6.17 -7.72
N GLY A 70 -4.71 -5.14 -7.71
CA GLY A 70 -5.09 -4.40 -8.93
C GLY A 70 -3.92 -3.66 -9.57
N MET A 71 -2.96 -3.18 -8.77
CA MET A 71 -1.74 -2.54 -9.26
C MET A 71 -0.79 -3.54 -9.93
N VAL A 72 -0.52 -4.68 -9.29
CA VAL A 72 0.42 -5.71 -9.79
C VAL A 72 -0.18 -6.52 -10.93
N ASN A 73 -1.50 -6.72 -10.91
CA ASN A 73 -2.23 -7.42 -11.95
C ASN A 73 -3.26 -6.47 -12.58
N PRO A 74 -2.82 -5.60 -13.51
CA PRO A 74 -3.75 -4.74 -14.18
C PRO A 74 -4.70 -5.60 -15.03
N CYS A 75 -5.96 -5.69 -14.65
CA CYS A 75 -6.97 -6.39 -15.44
C CYS A 75 -7.07 -5.82 -16.87
N TYR A 76 -6.67 -4.56 -17.11
CA TYR A 76 -6.58 -3.98 -18.45
C TYR A 76 -5.60 -4.72 -19.38
N THR A 77 -4.64 -5.46 -18.84
CA THR A 77 -3.70 -6.28 -19.64
C THR A 77 -4.36 -7.52 -20.23
N PHE A 78 -5.47 -7.99 -19.63
CA PHE A 78 -6.27 -9.12 -20.11
C PHE A 78 -7.57 -8.69 -20.80
N VAL A 79 -8.07 -7.48 -20.56
CA VAL A 79 -9.20 -6.90 -21.30
C VAL A 79 -8.65 -6.23 -22.58
N ARG A 80 -8.12 -7.03 -23.50
CA ARG A 80 -8.06 -6.64 -24.92
C ARG A 80 -9.35 -7.12 -25.56
N LYS A 81 -10.28 -6.18 -25.73
CA LYS A 81 -11.66 -6.30 -26.23
C LYS A 81 -12.69 -6.70 -25.18
N ASP A 82 -13.71 -5.87 -25.06
CA ASP A 82 -14.96 -6.24 -24.43
C ASP A 82 -15.54 -7.46 -25.20
N PRO A 83 -15.91 -8.57 -24.54
CA PRO A 83 -16.62 -9.66 -25.23
C PRO A 83 -17.95 -9.19 -25.83
N ALA A 84 -18.53 -8.07 -25.39
CA ALA A 84 -19.68 -7.44 -26.04
C ALA A 84 -19.34 -6.72 -27.36
N GLU A 85 -18.06 -6.52 -27.69
CA GLU A 85 -17.60 -5.93 -28.95
C GLU A 85 -17.16 -7.00 -29.99
N THR A 86 -17.42 -8.28 -29.73
CA THR A 86 -17.17 -9.35 -30.71
C THR A 86 -18.46 -10.14 -30.96
N GLU A 87 -19.12 -9.76 -32.07
CA GLU A 87 -20.38 -10.29 -32.66
C GLU A 87 -21.70 -9.59 -32.26
#